data_AF-A0A1V5RI92-F1
#
_entry.id   AF-A0A1V5RI92-F1
#
_cell.length_a   1.000
_cell.length_b   1.000
_cell.length_c   1.000
_cell.angle_alpha   90.00
_cell.angle_beta   90.00
_cell.angle_gamma   90.00
#
_symmetry.space_group_name_H-M   'P 1'
#
loop_
_entity.id
_entity.type
_entity.pdbx_description
1 polymer ?
#
loop_
_entity_poly.entity_id
_entity_poly.type
_entity_poly.pdbx_seq_one_letter_code
_entity_poly.pdbx_strand_id
1 'polypeptide(L)'
;MPQLPAALSRSVAVSALRRSPVAIIFVGILILLALAGAAAYVVWLGQQTAATARVFGLALLASLLLALAALGVIGWLDRRERESPWVFFGIFLFGLVISSGLGLLISGGAGVALFDGIGLSATDARAFDPLVQAALPLERMGRDEAIRLGLDAALVAPLIEELLKALAVALAFLFLRGEFDNVRDGLVYGALAGLGFAVGETAYAVARSFAETGSAAFVQQFVAHFALLGLGGHTLFAALLGAGFGLAREERRRAMQVIAPLAFFLLAFFAHLVYNTLTLSVAGTILAFLGLPDASLETAPPAALWLAIVAATALTLGLFYVALGHLLERSGRWEQAVIRTELAGEVGKVITADEYRILLAEGLFSLRSAPNYPARISRAIVNAQNELAFRKWRVRFEGGDPEADAIVAGWREDIAAWRAAGRGAA
;
A
#
# COMPACT_ATOMS: atom_id res chain seq x y z
N MET A 1 -30.78 -0.72 -3.87
CA MET A 1 -29.36 -0.72 -3.45
C MET A 1 -29.30 -0.17 -2.03
N PRO A 2 -28.53 -0.78 -1.11
CA PRO A 2 -28.30 -0.17 0.20
C PRO A 2 -27.73 1.25 0.02
N GLN A 3 -28.14 2.19 0.88
CA GLN A 3 -27.58 3.55 0.85
C GLN A 3 -26.11 3.48 1.25
N LEU A 4 -25.22 3.96 0.36
CA LEU A 4 -23.80 4.09 0.68
C LEU A 4 -23.62 5.14 1.79
N PRO A 5 -22.59 5.02 2.65
CA PRO A 5 -22.22 6.09 3.57
C PRO A 5 -22.09 7.43 2.83
N ALA A 6 -22.52 8.54 3.43
CA ALA A 6 -22.59 9.84 2.75
C ALA A 6 -21.26 10.26 2.10
N ALA A 7 -20.13 10.01 2.77
CA ALA A 7 -18.79 10.26 2.22
C ALA A 7 -18.51 9.44 0.95
N LEU A 8 -18.71 8.13 1.01
CA LEU A 8 -18.51 7.23 -0.14
C LEU A 8 -19.51 7.54 -1.29
N SER A 9 -20.72 7.96 -0.95
CA SER A 9 -21.71 8.38 -1.95
C SER A 9 -21.23 9.62 -2.73
N ARG A 10 -20.65 10.60 -2.02
CA ARG A 10 -20.10 11.83 -2.63
C ARG A 10 -18.84 11.55 -3.45
N SER A 11 -17.97 10.66 -3.00
CA SER A 11 -16.78 10.27 -3.76
C SER A 11 -17.14 9.50 -5.04
N VAL A 12 -18.14 8.61 -4.99
CA VAL A 12 -18.70 7.94 -6.17
C VAL A 12 -19.35 8.95 -7.13
N ALA A 13 -20.01 9.99 -6.61
CA ALA A 13 -20.69 11.00 -7.43
C ALA A 13 -19.74 11.80 -8.34
N VAL A 14 -18.48 11.96 -7.96
CA VAL A 14 -17.45 12.69 -8.75
C VAL A 14 -16.53 11.76 -9.54
N SER A 15 -16.64 10.46 -9.28
CA SER A 15 -15.87 9.42 -9.95
C SER A 15 -16.48 9.04 -11.31
N ALA A 16 -15.67 8.43 -12.18
CA ALA A 16 -16.16 7.74 -13.38
C ALA A 16 -17.22 6.66 -13.05
N LEU A 17 -17.21 6.14 -11.82
CA LEU A 17 -18.18 5.19 -11.26
C LEU A 17 -19.60 5.79 -11.12
N ARG A 18 -19.79 7.11 -11.22
CA ARG A 18 -21.14 7.69 -11.34
C ARG A 18 -21.89 7.11 -12.56
N ARG A 19 -21.16 6.74 -13.61
CA ARG A 19 -21.75 6.12 -14.81
C ARG A 19 -21.96 4.63 -14.56
N SER A 20 -23.22 4.19 -14.53
CA SER A 20 -23.57 2.79 -14.24
C SER A 20 -22.80 1.75 -15.07
N PRO A 21 -22.57 1.93 -16.38
CA PRO A 21 -21.77 0.97 -17.16
C PRO A 21 -20.31 0.87 -16.68
N VAL A 22 -19.70 2.01 -16.31
CA VAL A 22 -18.31 2.06 -15.83
C VAL A 22 -18.20 1.41 -14.46
N ALA A 23 -19.16 1.64 -13.57
CA ALA A 23 -19.22 0.97 -12.27
C ALA A 23 -19.36 -0.54 -12.41
N ILE A 24 -20.23 -1.02 -13.31
CA ILE A 24 -20.39 -2.45 -13.58
C ILE A 24 -19.08 -3.05 -14.09
N ILE A 25 -18.41 -2.38 -15.03
CA ILE A 25 -17.10 -2.84 -15.56
C ILE A 25 -16.05 -2.89 -14.45
N PHE A 26 -15.93 -1.82 -13.65
CA PHE A 26 -14.96 -1.76 -12.56
C PHE A 26 -15.19 -2.89 -11.54
N VAL A 27 -16.43 -3.06 -11.07
CA VAL A 27 -16.79 -4.13 -10.13
C VAL A 27 -16.57 -5.51 -10.77
N GLY A 28 -16.93 -5.67 -12.05
CA GLY A 28 -16.68 -6.90 -12.79
C GLY A 28 -15.19 -7.26 -12.88
N ILE A 29 -14.33 -6.28 -13.17
CA ILE A 29 -12.86 -6.44 -13.17
C ILE A 29 -12.38 -6.83 -11.77
N LEU A 30 -12.82 -6.13 -10.72
CA LEU A 30 -12.41 -6.45 -9.34
C LEU A 30 -12.83 -7.86 -8.93
N ILE A 31 -14.06 -8.28 -9.25
CA ILE A 31 -14.55 -9.63 -8.97
C ILE A 31 -13.71 -10.66 -9.73
N LEU A 32 -13.47 -10.44 -11.03
CA LEU A 32 -12.68 -11.36 -11.85
C LEU A 32 -11.27 -11.53 -11.29
N LEU A 33 -10.60 -10.42 -10.96
CA LEU A 33 -9.25 -10.43 -10.38
C LEU A 33 -9.23 -11.10 -9.00
N ALA A 34 -10.22 -10.81 -8.14
CA ALA A 34 -10.34 -11.44 -6.83
C ALA A 34 -10.58 -12.95 -6.94
N LEU A 35 -11.43 -13.39 -7.87
CA LEU A 35 -11.67 -14.80 -8.13
C LEU A 35 -10.41 -15.48 -8.67
N ALA A 36 -9.68 -14.84 -9.59
CA ALA A 36 -8.43 -15.38 -10.12
C ALA A 36 -7.35 -15.52 -9.03
N GLY A 37 -7.15 -14.49 -8.21
CA GLY A 37 -6.20 -14.53 -7.10
C GLY A 37 -6.59 -15.55 -6.01
N ALA A 38 -7.87 -15.61 -5.63
CA ALA A 38 -8.36 -16.61 -4.68
C ALA A 38 -8.26 -18.03 -5.24
N ALA A 39 -8.57 -18.24 -6.52
CA ALA A 39 -8.44 -19.54 -7.18
C ALA A 39 -6.98 -20.00 -7.19
N ALA A 40 -6.01 -19.11 -7.36
CA ALA A 40 -4.59 -19.45 -7.28
C ALA A 40 -4.21 -20.01 -5.91
N TYR A 41 -4.64 -19.37 -4.81
CA TYR A 41 -4.45 -19.90 -3.45
C TYR A 41 -5.13 -21.26 -3.27
N VAL A 42 -6.37 -21.42 -3.73
CA VAL A 42 -7.12 -22.69 -3.62
C VAL A 42 -6.45 -23.81 -4.40
N VAL A 43 -6.01 -23.55 -5.63
CA VAL A 43 -5.31 -24.53 -6.47
C VAL A 43 -3.99 -24.94 -5.81
N TRP A 44 -3.19 -23.97 -5.35
CA TRP A 44 -1.93 -24.27 -4.68
C TRP A 44 -2.16 -25.08 -3.40
N LEU A 45 -3.06 -24.64 -2.52
CA LEU A 45 -3.39 -25.35 -1.27
C LEU A 45 -3.98 -26.75 -1.52
N GLY A 46 -4.74 -26.92 -2.60
CA GLY A 46 -5.31 -28.21 -3.00
C GLY A 46 -4.26 -29.25 -3.41
N GLN A 47 -3.04 -28.81 -3.73
CA GLN A 47 -1.88 -29.67 -4.00
C GLN A 47 -1.06 -29.97 -2.74
N GLN A 48 -1.39 -29.36 -1.59
CA GLN A 48 -0.64 -29.50 -0.35
C GLN A 48 -1.30 -30.48 0.64
N THR A 49 -0.53 -30.92 1.62
CA THR A 49 -1.08 -31.71 2.74
C THR A 49 -2.01 -30.86 3.62
N ALA A 50 -2.92 -31.52 4.35
CA ALA A 50 -3.76 -30.84 5.33
C ALA A 50 -2.94 -30.14 6.43
N ALA A 51 -1.74 -30.64 6.75
CA ALA A 51 -0.84 -30.01 7.71
C ALA A 51 -0.28 -28.70 7.15
N THR A 52 0.22 -28.70 5.90
CA THR A 52 0.68 -27.49 5.20
C THR A 52 -0.42 -26.43 5.09
N ALA A 53 -1.65 -26.83 4.75
CA ALA A 53 -2.78 -25.92 4.69
C ALA A 53 -3.11 -25.26 6.05
N ARG A 54 -2.97 -26.01 7.15
CA ARG A 54 -3.11 -25.44 8.51
C ARG A 54 -1.99 -24.45 8.82
N VAL A 55 -0.74 -24.77 8.46
CA VAL A 55 0.41 -23.88 8.64
C VAL A 55 0.19 -22.57 7.87
N PHE A 56 -0.28 -22.64 6.62
CA PHE A 56 -0.67 -21.46 5.83
C PHE A 56 -1.72 -20.62 6.57
N GLY A 57 -2.81 -21.23 7.04
CA GLY A 57 -3.87 -20.53 7.77
C GLY A 57 -3.36 -19.85 9.04
N LEU A 58 -2.51 -20.53 9.81
CA LEU A 58 -1.90 -19.95 11.02
C LEU A 58 -0.95 -18.79 10.69
N ALA A 59 -0.12 -18.93 9.65
CA ALA A 59 0.81 -17.90 9.21
C ALA A 59 0.06 -16.67 8.67
N LEU A 60 -1.04 -16.87 7.95
CA LEU A 60 -1.91 -15.80 7.47
C LEU A 60 -2.54 -15.03 8.63
N LEU A 61 -3.11 -15.73 9.62
CA LEU A 61 -3.71 -15.09 10.80
C LEU A 61 -2.66 -14.29 11.60
N ALA A 62 -1.48 -14.87 11.83
CA ALA A 62 -0.41 -14.18 12.53
C ALA A 62 0.11 -12.96 11.76
N SER A 63 0.26 -13.06 10.43
CA SER A 63 0.68 -11.94 9.58
C SER A 63 -0.36 -10.82 9.58
N LEU A 64 -1.66 -11.14 9.57
CA LEU A 64 -2.74 -10.16 9.72
C LEU A 64 -2.67 -9.42 11.06
N LEU A 65 -2.38 -10.13 12.16
CA LEU A 65 -2.21 -9.52 13.48
C LEU A 65 -1.01 -8.58 13.53
N LEU A 66 0.13 -8.97 12.94
CA LEU A 66 1.32 -8.13 12.85
C LEU A 66 1.07 -6.89 11.98
N ALA A 67 0.32 -7.04 10.88
CA ALA A 67 -0.04 -5.93 10.00
C ALA A 67 -0.87 -4.84 10.68
N LEU A 68 -1.55 -5.11 11.80
CA LEU A 68 -2.32 -4.10 12.54
C LEU A 68 -1.47 -2.90 12.96
N ALA A 69 -0.19 -3.11 13.29
CA ALA A 69 0.72 -2.01 13.63
C ALA A 69 0.96 -1.09 12.43
N ALA A 70 1.31 -1.65 11.26
CA ALA A 70 1.48 -0.89 10.02
C ALA A 70 0.18 -0.22 9.58
N LEU A 71 -0.96 -0.90 9.64
CA LEU A 71 -2.28 -0.32 9.32
C LEU A 71 -2.59 0.88 10.22
N GLY A 72 -2.24 0.81 11.51
CA GLY A 72 -2.38 1.93 12.44
C GLY A 72 -1.51 3.13 12.05
N VAL A 73 -0.26 2.89 11.65
CA VAL A 73 0.65 3.96 11.18
C VAL A 73 0.14 4.55 9.87
N ILE A 74 -0.21 3.72 8.88
CA ILE A 74 -0.72 4.17 7.58
C ILE A 74 -2.02 4.98 7.76
N GLY A 75 -2.97 4.50 8.57
CA GLY A 75 -4.19 5.24 8.86
C GLY A 75 -3.97 6.54 9.64
N TRP A 76 -2.87 6.65 10.40
CA TRP A 76 -2.47 7.91 11.02
C TRP A 76 -1.76 8.85 10.03
N LEU A 77 -1.02 8.31 9.06
CA LEU A 77 -0.47 9.11 7.98
C LEU A 77 -1.62 9.80 7.22
N ASP A 78 -2.73 9.11 7.04
CA ASP A 78 -3.94 9.58 6.37
C ASP A 78 -4.88 10.46 7.23
N ARG A 79 -4.38 11.05 8.32
CA ARG A 79 -5.25 11.68 9.32
C ARG A 79 -6.03 12.93 8.87
N ARG A 80 -5.63 13.58 7.78
CA ARG A 80 -6.26 14.83 7.30
C ARG A 80 -7.34 14.58 6.25
N GLU A 81 -7.20 13.55 5.44
CA GLU A 81 -8.16 13.17 4.42
C GLU A 81 -8.48 11.69 4.61
N ARG A 82 -9.21 11.37 5.70
CA ARG A 82 -9.37 9.97 6.09
C ARG A 82 -10.18 9.22 5.06
N GLU A 83 -9.53 8.21 4.51
CA GLU A 83 -10.14 7.28 3.58
C GLU A 83 -11.35 6.57 4.17
N SER A 84 -12.34 6.34 3.31
CA SER A 84 -13.44 5.45 3.63
C SER A 84 -12.87 4.07 4.01
N PRO A 85 -13.35 3.44 5.11
CA PRO A 85 -12.87 2.11 5.51
C PRO A 85 -12.97 1.07 4.38
N TRP A 86 -13.94 1.23 3.47
CA TRP A 86 -14.10 0.35 2.31
C TRP A 86 -12.96 0.47 1.30
N VAL A 87 -12.46 1.68 1.05
CA VAL A 87 -11.32 1.92 0.16
C VAL A 87 -10.04 1.48 0.85
N PHE A 88 -9.86 1.89 2.11
CA PHE A 88 -8.70 1.54 2.92
C PHE A 88 -8.48 0.02 3.02
N PHE A 89 -9.48 -0.72 3.49
CA PHE A 89 -9.38 -2.18 3.58
C PHE A 89 -9.51 -2.85 2.21
N GLY A 90 -10.22 -2.24 1.25
CA GLY A 90 -10.33 -2.76 -0.10
C GLY A 90 -8.98 -2.83 -0.81
N ILE A 91 -8.15 -1.79 -0.69
CA ILE A 91 -6.80 -1.76 -1.29
C ILE A 91 -5.85 -2.72 -0.56
N PHE A 92 -5.93 -2.80 0.77
CA PHE A 92 -5.19 -3.80 1.55
C PHE A 92 -5.56 -5.23 1.11
N LEU A 93 -6.85 -5.54 0.98
CA LEU A 93 -7.33 -6.83 0.50
C LEU A 93 -6.96 -7.09 -0.97
N PHE A 94 -6.89 -6.04 -1.80
CA PHE A 94 -6.37 -6.14 -3.16
C PHE A 94 -4.93 -6.66 -3.12
N GLY A 95 -4.06 -6.07 -2.31
CA GLY A 95 -2.69 -6.56 -2.11
C GLY A 95 -2.63 -8.03 -1.69
N LEU A 96 -3.42 -8.40 -0.69
CA LEU A 96 -3.44 -9.72 -0.06
C LEU A 96 -4.05 -10.85 -0.91
N VAL A 97 -5.08 -10.55 -1.69
CA VAL A 97 -5.83 -11.58 -2.42
C VAL A 97 -5.50 -11.53 -3.89
N ILE A 98 -5.49 -10.33 -4.47
CA ILE A 98 -5.32 -10.14 -5.91
C ILE A 98 -3.83 -10.11 -6.24
N SER A 99 -3.06 -9.18 -5.69
CA SER A 99 -1.67 -9.01 -6.10
C SER A 99 -0.81 -10.23 -5.76
N SER A 100 -0.84 -10.72 -4.52
CA SER A 100 -0.09 -11.94 -4.15
C SER A 100 -0.68 -13.22 -4.75
N GLY A 101 -2.01 -13.32 -4.88
CA GLY A 101 -2.66 -14.48 -5.50
C GLY A 101 -2.39 -14.58 -7.01
N LEU A 102 -2.40 -13.46 -7.73
CA LEU A 102 -1.98 -13.43 -9.14
C LEU A 102 -0.47 -13.68 -9.29
N GLY A 103 0.35 -13.22 -8.34
CA GLY A 103 1.75 -13.61 -8.26
C GLY A 103 1.89 -15.14 -8.20
N LEU A 104 1.18 -15.78 -7.27
CA LEU A 104 1.13 -17.24 -7.16
C LEU A 104 0.61 -17.94 -8.43
N LEU A 105 -0.37 -17.35 -9.13
CA LEU A 105 -0.89 -17.90 -10.39
C LEU A 105 0.17 -17.90 -11.49
N ILE A 106 0.91 -16.81 -11.60
CA ILE A 106 2.00 -16.60 -12.59
C ILE A 106 3.17 -17.55 -12.30
N SER A 107 3.38 -17.90 -11.04
CA SER A 107 4.52 -18.71 -10.60
C SER A 107 4.17 -20.20 -10.48
N GLY A 108 2.88 -20.51 -10.43
CA GLY A 108 2.36 -21.87 -10.50
C GLY A 108 2.32 -22.42 -11.93
N GLY A 109 1.82 -23.66 -12.06
CA GLY A 109 1.81 -24.39 -13.35
C GLY A 109 1.06 -23.68 -14.48
N ALA A 110 0.09 -22.80 -14.17
CA ALA A 110 -0.64 -22.01 -15.16
C ALA A 110 0.25 -20.94 -15.81
N GLY A 111 1.03 -20.20 -15.02
CA GLY A 111 1.98 -19.23 -15.56
C GLY A 111 3.17 -19.89 -16.22
N VAL A 112 3.67 -21.02 -15.70
CA VAL A 112 4.68 -21.85 -16.39
C VAL A 112 4.20 -22.24 -17.79
N ALA A 113 2.96 -22.75 -17.92
CA ALA A 113 2.39 -23.11 -19.22
C ALA A 113 2.18 -21.90 -20.15
N LEU A 114 1.82 -20.73 -19.61
CA LEU A 114 1.69 -19.49 -20.37
C LEU A 114 3.05 -19.04 -20.93
N PHE A 115 4.09 -19.04 -20.09
CA PHE A 115 5.45 -18.65 -20.46
C PHE A 115 6.06 -19.63 -21.47
N ASP A 116 5.90 -20.94 -21.25
CA ASP A 116 6.28 -21.98 -22.22
C ASP A 116 5.58 -21.76 -23.57
N GLY A 117 4.29 -21.38 -23.55
CA GLY A 117 3.50 -21.09 -24.75
C GLY A 117 3.96 -19.88 -25.57
N ILE A 118 4.70 -18.95 -24.97
CA ILE A 118 5.30 -17.79 -25.65
C ILE A 118 6.82 -17.92 -25.85
N GLY A 119 7.39 -19.11 -25.63
CA GLY A 119 8.79 -19.44 -25.90
C GLY A 119 9.77 -19.07 -24.78
N LEU A 120 9.30 -18.84 -23.55
CA LEU A 120 10.14 -18.69 -22.35
C LEU A 120 10.22 -20.06 -21.64
N SER A 121 11.38 -20.50 -21.15
CA SER A 121 11.52 -21.89 -20.67
C SER A 121 10.94 -22.12 -19.27
N ALA A 122 10.47 -23.35 -18.99
CA ALA A 122 9.99 -23.76 -17.66
C ALA A 122 11.03 -23.62 -16.54
N THR A 123 12.33 -23.65 -16.87
CA THR A 123 13.41 -23.31 -15.93
C THR A 123 13.50 -21.82 -15.65
N ASP A 124 13.22 -20.98 -16.65
CA ASP A 124 13.05 -19.56 -16.42
C ASP A 124 11.79 -19.39 -15.55
N ALA A 125 10.65 -20.02 -15.89
CA ALA A 125 9.35 -19.93 -15.20
C ALA A 125 9.39 -20.27 -13.69
N ARG A 126 10.22 -21.24 -13.26
CA ARG A 126 10.46 -21.54 -11.82
C ARG A 126 11.37 -20.53 -11.12
N ALA A 127 12.19 -19.79 -11.86
CA ALA A 127 12.92 -18.63 -11.34
C ALA A 127 11.98 -17.41 -11.14
N PHE A 128 10.74 -17.45 -11.65
CA PHE A 128 9.69 -16.46 -11.38
C PHE A 128 8.88 -16.79 -10.12
N ASP A 129 9.40 -17.57 -9.18
CA ASP A 129 8.75 -17.68 -7.89
C ASP A 129 9.03 -16.39 -7.08
N PRO A 130 8.12 -15.40 -7.09
CA PRO A 130 8.38 -14.04 -6.64
C PRO A 130 8.45 -14.02 -5.10
N LEU A 131 7.83 -15.03 -4.49
CA LEU A 131 7.74 -15.28 -3.07
C LEU A 131 8.93 -16.12 -2.55
N VAL A 132 9.92 -16.45 -3.41
CA VAL A 132 11.11 -17.30 -3.11
C VAL A 132 12.36 -16.48 -2.84
N GLN A 133 12.32 -15.58 -1.86
CA GLN A 133 13.57 -15.00 -1.35
C GLN A 133 14.32 -15.98 -0.45
N ALA A 134 14.89 -17.01 -1.08
CA ALA A 134 15.88 -17.89 -0.48
C ALA A 134 17.13 -17.84 -1.36
N ALA A 135 18.18 -17.24 -0.78
CA ALA A 135 19.57 -17.23 -1.20
C ALA A 135 19.88 -18.11 -2.42
N LEU A 136 20.15 -17.47 -3.56
CA LEU A 136 20.81 -18.15 -4.68
C LEU A 136 22.11 -18.76 -4.13
N PRO A 137 22.31 -20.08 -4.20
CA PRO A 137 23.55 -20.70 -3.79
C PRO A 137 24.59 -20.41 -4.86
N LEU A 138 25.08 -19.16 -4.90
CA LEU A 138 26.10 -18.68 -5.84
C LEU A 138 27.40 -19.49 -5.75
N GLU A 139 27.60 -20.21 -4.64
CA GLU A 139 28.75 -21.10 -4.41
C GLU A 139 28.64 -22.45 -5.12
N ARG A 140 27.45 -22.87 -5.59
CA ARG A 140 27.23 -24.20 -6.19
C ARG A 140 26.79 -24.18 -7.66
N MET A 141 26.54 -23.01 -8.24
CA MET A 141 26.21 -22.86 -9.67
C MET A 141 27.44 -22.42 -10.48
N GLY A 142 27.60 -22.97 -11.68
CA GLY A 142 28.55 -22.43 -12.66
C GLY A 142 28.26 -20.95 -12.93
N ARG A 143 29.31 -20.14 -13.13
CA ARG A 143 29.22 -18.67 -13.25
C ARG A 143 28.13 -18.19 -14.21
N ASP A 144 27.95 -18.86 -15.33
CA ASP A 144 26.98 -18.47 -16.36
C ASP A 144 25.52 -18.82 -15.98
N GLU A 145 25.32 -19.91 -15.23
CA GLU A 145 24.02 -20.35 -14.74
C GLU A 145 23.59 -19.54 -13.50
N ALA A 146 24.55 -19.19 -12.64
CA ALA A 146 24.37 -18.25 -11.54
C ALA A 146 24.00 -16.84 -12.02
N ILE A 147 24.62 -16.37 -13.12
CA ILE A 147 24.29 -15.08 -13.74
C ILE A 147 22.89 -15.12 -14.34
N ARG A 148 22.50 -16.21 -15.02
CA ARG A 148 21.19 -16.32 -15.69
C ARG A 148 20.04 -16.45 -14.68
N LEU A 149 20.09 -17.45 -13.79
CA LEU A 149 19.06 -17.61 -12.74
C LEU A 149 19.05 -16.42 -11.76
N GLY A 150 20.20 -15.82 -11.50
CA GLY A 150 20.30 -14.65 -10.63
C GLY A 150 19.73 -13.37 -11.22
N LEU A 151 19.86 -13.16 -12.53
CA LEU A 151 19.24 -12.00 -13.21
C LEU A 151 17.73 -12.19 -13.39
N ASP A 152 17.27 -13.38 -13.75
CA ASP A 152 15.85 -13.64 -13.99
C ASP A 152 15.02 -13.55 -12.70
N ALA A 153 15.47 -14.19 -11.61
CA ALA A 153 14.79 -14.13 -10.31
C ALA A 153 14.92 -12.76 -9.62
N ALA A 154 16.06 -12.07 -9.77
CA ALA A 154 16.25 -10.77 -9.12
C ALA A 154 15.55 -9.62 -9.87
N LEU A 155 15.35 -9.74 -11.19
CA LEU A 155 14.72 -8.67 -12.00
C LEU A 155 13.26 -8.95 -12.30
N VAL A 156 12.91 -10.16 -12.73
CA VAL A 156 11.58 -10.37 -13.32
C VAL A 156 10.51 -10.57 -12.25
N ALA A 157 10.82 -11.29 -11.18
CA ALA A 157 9.91 -11.45 -10.05
C ALA A 157 9.54 -10.09 -9.43
N PRO A 158 10.51 -9.25 -8.99
CA PRO A 158 10.19 -7.92 -8.47
C PRO A 158 9.43 -7.04 -9.47
N LEU A 159 9.73 -7.15 -10.77
CA LEU A 159 9.01 -6.42 -11.80
C LEU A 159 7.52 -6.80 -11.84
N ILE A 160 7.23 -8.10 -11.86
CA ILE A 160 5.85 -8.62 -11.89
C ILE A 160 5.11 -8.24 -10.60
N GLU A 161 5.76 -8.39 -9.45
CA GLU A 161 5.14 -8.05 -8.18
C GLU A 161 4.83 -6.55 -8.08
N GLU A 162 5.76 -5.69 -8.49
CA GLU A 162 5.50 -4.25 -8.52
C GLU A 162 4.42 -3.89 -9.54
N LEU A 163 4.31 -4.58 -10.68
CA LEU A 163 3.20 -4.38 -11.64
C LEU A 163 1.84 -4.79 -11.04
N LEU A 164 1.79 -5.91 -10.33
CA LEU A 164 0.57 -6.39 -9.68
C LEU A 164 0.13 -5.47 -8.53
N LYS A 165 1.08 -4.86 -7.80
CA LYS A 165 0.78 -3.82 -6.81
C LYS A 165 0.40 -2.49 -7.48
N ALA A 166 1.05 -2.14 -8.59
CA ALA A 166 0.70 -0.97 -9.40
C ALA A 166 -0.75 -1.02 -9.86
N LEU A 167 -1.25 -2.21 -10.19
CA LEU A 167 -2.64 -2.40 -10.63
C LEU A 167 -3.64 -1.93 -9.57
N ALA A 168 -3.37 -2.17 -8.28
CA ALA A 168 -4.23 -1.70 -7.19
C ALA A 168 -4.33 -0.16 -7.19
N VAL A 169 -3.18 0.50 -7.25
CA VAL A 169 -3.08 1.97 -7.25
C VAL A 169 -3.63 2.56 -8.54
N ALA A 170 -3.36 1.95 -9.69
CA ALA A 170 -3.85 2.39 -10.99
C ALA A 170 -5.38 2.32 -11.07
N LEU A 171 -5.99 1.25 -10.56
CA LEU A 171 -7.44 1.12 -10.49
C LEU A 171 -8.05 2.19 -9.57
N ALA A 172 -7.45 2.44 -8.39
CA ALA A 172 -7.86 3.55 -7.53
C ALA A 172 -7.70 4.91 -8.24
N PHE A 173 -6.58 5.14 -8.92
CA PHE A 173 -6.32 6.38 -9.65
C PHE A 173 -7.31 6.61 -10.82
N LEU A 174 -7.71 5.56 -11.54
CA LEU A 174 -8.61 5.67 -12.69
C LEU A 174 -10.07 5.78 -12.26
N PHE A 175 -10.49 5.00 -11.28
CA PHE A 175 -11.89 4.80 -10.91
C PHE A 175 -12.28 5.43 -9.57
N LEU A 176 -11.34 5.77 -8.68
CA LEU A 176 -11.61 6.41 -7.40
C LEU A 176 -11.09 7.85 -7.38
N ARG A 177 -11.27 8.60 -8.48
CA ARG A 177 -10.98 10.05 -8.57
C ARG A 177 -11.59 10.90 -7.44
N GLY A 178 -12.62 10.37 -6.77
CA GLY A 178 -13.26 10.97 -5.60
C GLY A 178 -12.37 11.02 -4.37
N GLU A 179 -11.57 9.97 -4.17
CA GLU A 179 -10.77 9.65 -2.98
C GLU A 179 -9.26 9.76 -3.27
N PHE A 180 -8.86 10.02 -4.52
CA PHE A 180 -7.45 10.09 -4.92
C PHE A 180 -7.14 11.49 -5.43
N ASP A 181 -6.55 12.32 -4.57
CA ASP A 181 -6.34 13.76 -4.75
C ASP A 181 -4.90 14.19 -4.83
N ASN A 182 -4.02 13.52 -4.09
CA ASN A 182 -2.72 14.07 -3.82
C ASN A 182 -1.64 13.00 -3.59
N VAL A 183 -0.40 13.43 -3.36
CA VAL A 183 0.75 12.54 -3.11
C VAL A 183 0.56 11.64 -1.88
N ARG A 184 -0.10 12.13 -0.83
CA ARG A 184 -0.38 11.37 0.38
C ARG A 184 -1.28 10.17 0.11
N ASP A 185 -2.36 10.35 -0.63
CA ASP A 185 -3.32 9.25 -0.91
C ASP A 185 -2.62 8.18 -1.75
N GLY A 186 -1.81 8.60 -2.72
CA GLY A 186 -0.93 7.71 -3.47
C GLY A 186 0.00 6.90 -2.56
N LEU A 187 0.71 7.56 -1.63
CA LEU A 187 1.58 6.90 -0.65
C LEU A 187 0.80 5.91 0.23
N VAL A 188 -0.40 6.29 0.70
CA VAL A 188 -1.27 5.48 1.57
C VAL A 188 -1.78 4.25 0.82
N TYR A 189 -2.34 4.42 -0.38
CA TYR A 189 -2.85 3.32 -1.20
C TYR A 189 -1.75 2.35 -1.63
N GLY A 190 -0.60 2.90 -2.02
CA GLY A 190 0.60 2.13 -2.28
C GLY A 190 1.00 1.28 -1.08
N ALA A 191 1.16 1.90 0.09
CA ALA A 191 1.52 1.21 1.33
C ALA A 191 0.51 0.12 1.71
N LEU A 192 -0.80 0.37 1.54
CA LEU A 192 -1.84 -0.62 1.81
C LEU A 192 -1.74 -1.84 0.89
N ALA A 193 -1.57 -1.62 -0.42
CA ALA A 193 -1.40 -2.70 -1.38
C ALA A 193 -0.13 -3.51 -1.10
N GLY A 194 0.99 -2.83 -0.79
CA GLY A 194 2.25 -3.47 -0.42
C GLY A 194 2.17 -4.28 0.87
N LEU A 195 1.53 -3.74 1.90
CA LEU A 195 1.35 -4.43 3.18
C LEU A 195 0.44 -5.66 3.04
N GLY A 196 -0.63 -5.55 2.25
CA GLY A 196 -1.49 -6.68 1.91
C GLY A 196 -0.71 -7.79 1.20
N PHE A 197 0.10 -7.41 0.21
CA PHE A 197 0.99 -8.35 -0.49
C PHE A 197 1.94 -9.06 0.47
N ALA A 198 2.62 -8.32 1.36
CA ALA A 198 3.54 -8.89 2.35
C ALA A 198 2.85 -9.91 3.28
N VAL A 199 1.59 -9.68 3.67
CA VAL A 199 0.82 -10.66 4.46
C VAL A 199 0.60 -11.95 3.68
N GLY A 200 0.22 -11.86 2.41
CA GLY A 200 -0.03 -13.01 1.54
C GLY A 200 1.24 -13.82 1.24
N GLU A 201 2.32 -13.12 0.97
CA GLU A 201 3.65 -13.69 0.74
C GLU A 201 4.20 -14.38 1.98
N THR A 202 4.13 -13.73 3.14
CA THR A 202 4.61 -14.32 4.40
C THR A 202 3.89 -15.63 4.70
N ALA A 203 2.56 -15.66 4.54
CA ALA A 203 1.77 -16.87 4.77
C ALA A 203 2.16 -18.01 3.82
N TYR A 204 2.36 -17.67 2.54
CA TYR A 204 2.82 -18.61 1.54
C TYR A 204 4.22 -19.15 1.86
N ALA A 205 5.19 -18.27 2.17
CA ALA A 205 6.57 -18.64 2.43
C ALA A 205 6.71 -19.58 3.64
N VAL A 206 5.98 -19.31 4.73
CA VAL A 206 5.96 -20.19 5.92
C VAL A 206 5.39 -21.57 5.58
N ALA A 207 4.28 -21.61 4.84
CA ALA A 207 3.64 -22.87 4.48
C ALA A 207 4.50 -23.69 3.50
N ARG A 208 5.14 -23.02 2.55
CA ARG A 208 6.07 -23.65 1.61
C ARG A 208 7.28 -24.23 2.33
N SER A 209 7.93 -23.47 3.21
CA SER A 209 9.03 -23.95 4.07
C SER A 209 8.64 -25.25 4.77
N PHE A 210 7.43 -25.30 5.33
CA PHE A 210 6.92 -26.50 5.98
C PHE A 210 6.68 -27.65 5.01
N ALA A 211 6.15 -27.38 3.81
CA ALA A 211 5.95 -28.41 2.78
C ALA A 211 7.26 -29.03 2.28
N GLU A 212 8.31 -28.22 2.14
CA GLU A 212 9.60 -28.65 1.58
C GLU A 212 10.50 -29.31 2.63
N THR A 213 10.50 -28.79 3.86
CA THR A 213 11.49 -29.20 4.90
C THR A 213 10.86 -29.90 6.11
N GLY A 214 9.53 -29.88 6.24
CA GLY A 214 8.83 -30.30 7.45
C GLY A 214 8.93 -29.30 8.61
N SER A 215 9.69 -28.21 8.46
CA SER A 215 9.84 -27.15 9.46
C SER A 215 9.21 -25.85 8.95
N ALA A 216 8.37 -25.24 9.78
CA ALA A 216 7.73 -23.96 9.44
C ALA A 216 8.59 -22.81 9.97
N ALA A 217 9.24 -22.07 9.07
CA ALA A 217 10.10 -20.92 9.38
C ALA A 217 9.30 -19.66 9.81
N PHE A 218 8.35 -19.80 10.74
CA PHE A 218 7.45 -18.72 11.18
C PHE A 218 8.20 -17.45 11.59
N VAL A 219 9.16 -17.60 12.51
CA VAL A 219 9.83 -16.45 13.12
C VAL A 219 10.70 -15.74 12.09
N GLN A 220 11.41 -16.51 11.27
CA GLN A 220 12.31 -16.00 10.25
C GLN A 220 11.56 -15.22 9.17
N GLN A 221 10.46 -15.79 8.66
CA GLN A 221 9.61 -15.12 7.69
C GLN A 221 8.94 -13.88 8.28
N PHE A 222 8.51 -13.91 9.54
CA PHE A 222 7.96 -12.72 10.19
C PHE A 222 9.00 -11.63 10.41
N VAL A 223 10.25 -11.99 10.75
CA VAL A 223 11.34 -11.01 10.82
C VAL A 223 11.61 -10.41 9.45
N ALA A 224 11.70 -11.21 8.39
CA ALA A 224 11.99 -10.73 7.04
C ALA A 224 10.95 -9.70 6.54
N HIS A 225 9.67 -9.87 6.88
CA HIS A 225 8.60 -9.00 6.38
C HIS A 225 8.16 -7.92 7.38
N PHE A 226 8.28 -8.17 8.68
CA PHE A 226 7.74 -7.31 9.74
C PHE A 226 8.81 -6.73 10.69
N ALA A 227 10.11 -6.89 10.43
CA ALA A 227 11.19 -6.35 11.28
C ALA A 227 11.04 -4.84 11.58
N LEU A 228 10.53 -4.07 10.62
CA LEU A 228 10.21 -2.64 10.77
C LEU A 228 8.69 -2.41 10.91
N LEU A 229 8.02 -3.22 11.74
CA LEU A 229 6.56 -3.19 11.97
C LEU A 229 5.71 -3.46 10.72
N GLY A 230 6.30 -4.00 9.65
CA GLY A 230 5.66 -4.18 8.34
C GLY A 230 5.74 -2.94 7.43
N LEU A 231 6.49 -1.91 7.81
CA LEU A 231 6.70 -0.68 7.01
C LEU A 231 7.96 -0.74 6.12
N GLY A 232 8.56 -1.92 5.98
CA GLY A 232 9.67 -2.20 5.05
C GLY A 232 9.23 -3.03 3.86
N GLY A 233 10.21 -3.41 3.03
CA GLY A 233 9.99 -4.26 1.85
C GLY A 233 8.86 -3.73 0.96
N HIS A 234 7.93 -4.63 0.62
CA HIS A 234 6.78 -4.34 -0.26
C HIS A 234 5.97 -3.11 0.13
N THR A 235 5.80 -2.83 1.43
CA THR A 235 5.07 -1.64 1.90
C THR A 235 5.78 -0.35 1.48
N LEU A 236 7.11 -0.30 1.61
CA LEU A 236 7.92 0.85 1.19
C LEU A 236 7.89 1.01 -0.33
N PHE A 237 8.12 -0.08 -1.09
CA PHE A 237 8.22 -0.02 -2.55
C PHE A 237 6.89 0.43 -3.17
N ALA A 238 5.79 -0.18 -2.73
CA ALA A 238 4.46 0.17 -3.21
C ALA A 238 4.05 1.59 -2.79
N ALA A 239 4.47 2.08 -1.60
CA ALA A 239 4.26 3.48 -1.22
C ALA A 239 4.96 4.44 -2.20
N LEU A 240 6.23 4.19 -2.52
CA LEU A 240 6.97 5.00 -3.52
C LEU A 240 6.26 4.97 -4.87
N LEU A 241 5.89 3.79 -5.36
CA LEU A 241 5.10 3.64 -6.58
C LEU A 241 3.84 4.50 -6.54
N GLY A 242 3.10 4.42 -5.44
CA GLY A 242 1.87 5.17 -5.22
C GLY A 242 2.07 6.68 -5.21
N ALA A 243 3.18 7.17 -4.67
CA ALA A 243 3.54 8.59 -4.73
C ALA A 243 3.62 9.13 -6.16
N GLY A 244 4.04 8.31 -7.13
CA GLY A 244 4.05 8.68 -8.55
C GLY A 244 2.67 8.94 -9.13
N PHE A 245 1.68 8.11 -8.78
CA PHE A 245 0.27 8.34 -9.13
C PHE A 245 -0.29 9.57 -8.40
N GLY A 246 0.12 9.78 -7.15
CA GLY A 246 -0.07 10.99 -6.37
C GLY A 246 0.34 12.26 -7.11
N LEU A 247 1.61 12.31 -7.52
CA LEU A 247 2.17 13.42 -8.28
C LEU A 247 1.46 13.61 -9.62
N ALA A 248 1.09 12.52 -10.30
CA ALA A 248 0.31 12.60 -11.53
C ALA A 248 -1.05 13.29 -11.32
N ARG A 249 -1.66 13.15 -10.13
CA ARG A 249 -2.94 13.80 -9.83
C ARG A 249 -2.78 15.31 -9.62
N GLU A 250 -1.70 15.73 -8.97
CA GLU A 250 -1.41 17.15 -8.71
C GLU A 250 -0.94 17.91 -9.95
N GLU A 251 -0.57 17.21 -11.03
CA GLU A 251 0.00 17.79 -12.24
C GLU A 251 -1.03 18.12 -13.32
N ARG A 252 -0.91 19.33 -13.90
CA ARG A 252 -1.74 19.76 -15.05
C ARG A 252 -1.16 19.31 -16.40
N ARG A 253 0.15 19.06 -16.46
CA ARG A 253 0.84 18.70 -17.70
C ARG A 253 0.60 17.22 -17.99
N ARG A 254 -0.10 16.91 -19.08
CA ARG A 254 -0.40 15.52 -19.49
C ARG A 254 0.84 14.61 -19.55
N ALA A 255 1.99 15.14 -19.94
CA ALA A 255 3.24 14.40 -19.94
C ALA A 255 3.64 13.94 -18.53
N MET A 256 3.52 14.82 -17.52
CA MET A 256 3.86 14.48 -16.13
C MET A 256 2.88 13.50 -15.51
N GLN A 257 1.64 13.47 -15.98
CA GLN A 257 0.64 12.47 -15.56
C GLN A 257 1.02 11.03 -15.98
N VAL A 258 1.95 10.87 -16.92
CA VAL A 258 2.48 9.57 -17.38
C VAL A 258 3.91 9.35 -16.90
N ILE A 259 4.75 10.38 -16.94
CA ILE A 259 6.15 10.30 -16.53
C ILE A 259 6.25 10.04 -15.03
N ALA A 260 5.44 10.69 -14.18
CA ALA A 260 5.55 10.52 -12.74
C ALA A 260 5.24 9.09 -12.28
N PRO A 261 4.12 8.45 -12.68
CA PRO A 261 3.86 7.06 -12.30
C PRO A 261 4.93 6.10 -12.82
N LEU A 262 5.42 6.30 -14.06
CA LEU A 262 6.48 5.45 -14.62
C LEU A 262 7.81 5.61 -13.88
N ALA A 263 8.23 6.85 -13.58
CA ALA A 263 9.48 7.10 -12.88
C ALA A 263 9.47 6.51 -11.46
N PHE A 264 8.34 6.62 -10.76
CA PHE A 264 8.20 6.06 -9.41
C PHE A 264 7.97 4.55 -9.40
N PHE A 265 7.36 3.98 -10.45
CA PHE A 265 7.36 2.54 -10.67
C PHE A 265 8.80 2.02 -10.82
N LEU A 266 9.62 2.66 -11.64
CA LEU A 266 11.03 2.29 -11.78
C LEU A 266 11.82 2.47 -10.48
N LEU A 267 11.51 3.50 -9.69
CA LEU A 267 12.11 3.71 -8.37
C LEU A 267 11.73 2.59 -7.38
N ALA A 268 10.46 2.20 -7.34
CA ALA A 268 9.97 1.11 -6.51
C ALA A 268 10.59 -0.24 -6.91
N PHE A 269 10.60 -0.51 -8.22
CA PHE A 269 11.27 -1.68 -8.78
C PHE A 269 12.76 -1.73 -8.42
N PHE A 270 13.47 -0.60 -8.54
CA PHE A 270 14.88 -0.53 -8.18
C PHE A 270 15.10 -0.71 -6.67
N ALA A 271 14.26 -0.12 -5.81
CA ALA A 271 14.31 -0.34 -4.37
C ALA A 271 14.12 -1.82 -4.00
N HIS A 272 13.20 -2.49 -4.69
CA HIS A 272 12.93 -3.90 -4.53
C HIS A 272 14.13 -4.75 -4.98
N LEU A 273 14.69 -4.47 -6.15
CA LEU A 273 15.91 -5.13 -6.63
C LEU A 273 17.05 -4.98 -5.61
N VAL A 274 17.25 -3.78 -5.05
CA VAL A 274 18.25 -3.52 -4.00
C VAL A 274 17.97 -4.37 -2.76
N TYR A 275 16.71 -4.58 -2.38
CA TYR A 275 16.37 -5.44 -1.26
C TYR A 275 16.78 -6.90 -1.50
N ASN A 276 16.34 -7.47 -2.63
CA ASN A 276 16.53 -8.89 -2.93
C ASN A 276 17.99 -9.24 -3.15
N THR A 277 18.78 -8.29 -3.65
CA THR A 277 20.19 -8.49 -3.95
C THR A 277 21.07 -7.99 -2.82
N LEU A 278 21.15 -6.68 -2.63
CA LEU A 278 22.11 -6.04 -1.74
C LEU A 278 21.71 -6.17 -0.27
N THR A 279 20.45 -5.91 0.10
CA THR A 279 20.02 -5.94 1.51
C THR A 279 20.17 -7.33 2.11
N LEU A 280 19.69 -8.38 1.44
CA LEU A 280 19.85 -9.75 1.93
C LEU A 280 21.32 -10.18 2.02
N SER A 281 22.15 -9.78 1.04
CA SER A 281 23.60 -10.08 1.07
C SER A 281 24.32 -9.38 2.22
N VAL A 282 23.99 -8.11 2.49
CA VAL A 282 24.53 -7.36 3.63
C VAL A 282 24.06 -7.97 4.95
N ALA A 283 22.80 -8.40 5.06
CA ALA A 283 22.29 -9.08 6.24
C ALA A 283 23.06 -10.39 6.51
N GLY A 284 23.32 -11.20 5.49
CA GLY A 284 24.17 -12.40 5.60
C GLY A 284 25.59 -12.08 6.07
N THR A 285 26.19 -11.01 5.53
CA THR A 285 27.52 -10.53 5.97
C THR A 285 27.52 -10.11 7.45
N ILE A 286 26.45 -9.45 7.90
CA ILE A 286 26.30 -9.06 9.31
C ILE A 286 26.17 -10.30 10.19
N LEU A 287 25.40 -11.32 9.79
CA LEU A 287 25.31 -12.60 10.51
C LEU A 287 26.69 -13.27 10.63
N ALA A 288 27.46 -13.30 9.54
CA ALA A 288 28.83 -13.83 9.58
C ALA A 288 29.73 -13.06 10.56
N PHE A 289 29.64 -11.72 10.58
CA PHE A 289 30.37 -10.88 11.54
C PHE A 289 29.95 -11.14 13.00
N LEU A 290 28.70 -11.52 13.23
CA LEU A 290 28.19 -11.93 14.55
C LEU A 290 28.60 -13.36 14.94
N GLY A 291 29.48 -14.02 14.18
CA GLY A 291 29.94 -15.38 14.45
C GLY A 291 28.98 -16.47 13.96
N LEU A 292 28.08 -16.14 13.02
CA LEU A 292 27.09 -17.05 12.44
C LEU A 292 27.28 -17.18 10.91
N PRO A 293 28.47 -17.60 10.42
CA PRO A 293 28.78 -17.62 8.99
C PRO A 293 27.92 -18.61 8.19
N ASP A 294 27.46 -19.69 8.82
CA ASP A 294 26.64 -20.73 8.19
C ASP A 294 25.13 -20.54 8.43
N ALA A 295 24.73 -19.48 9.12
CA ALA A 295 23.32 -19.20 9.37
C ALA A 295 22.63 -18.67 8.10
N SER A 296 21.61 -19.38 7.63
CA SER A 296 20.73 -18.90 6.58
C SER A 296 19.64 -18.00 7.18
N LEU A 297 18.87 -17.32 6.31
CA LEU A 297 17.67 -16.60 6.74
C LEU A 297 16.71 -17.51 7.52
N GLU A 298 16.68 -18.80 7.22
CA GLU A 298 15.78 -19.79 7.85
C GLU A 298 16.34 -20.39 9.15
N THR A 299 17.67 -20.43 9.33
CA THR A 299 18.31 -21.05 10.49
C THR A 299 18.90 -20.05 11.49
N ALA A 300 18.99 -18.77 11.11
CA ALA A 300 19.54 -17.73 11.96
C ALA A 300 18.71 -17.56 13.26
N PRO A 301 19.37 -17.34 14.42
CA PRO A 301 18.70 -16.95 15.64
C PRO A 301 17.85 -15.67 15.41
N PRO A 302 16.58 -15.63 15.84
CA PRO A 302 15.67 -14.54 15.52
C PRO A 302 16.18 -13.13 15.82
N ALA A 303 16.84 -12.94 16.98
CA ALA A 303 17.37 -11.63 17.37
C ALA A 303 18.55 -11.19 16.47
N ALA A 304 19.43 -12.13 16.10
CA ALA A 304 20.53 -11.86 15.19
C ALA A 304 20.03 -11.57 13.78
N LEU A 305 19.03 -12.33 13.31
CA LEU A 305 18.37 -12.11 12.03
C LEU A 305 17.69 -10.74 11.98
N TRP A 306 16.93 -10.38 13.03
CA TRP A 306 16.27 -9.08 13.10
C TRP A 306 17.28 -7.94 13.06
N LEU A 307 18.35 -8.03 13.86
CA LEU A 307 19.42 -7.03 13.86
C LEU A 307 20.06 -6.91 12.47
N ALA A 308 20.38 -8.04 11.83
CA ALA A 308 20.98 -8.08 10.50
C ALA A 308 20.07 -7.47 9.43
N ILE A 309 18.77 -7.81 9.41
CA ILE A 309 17.80 -7.28 8.44
C ILE A 309 17.58 -5.78 8.65
N VAL A 310 17.41 -5.32 9.89
CA VAL A 310 17.20 -3.89 10.18
C VAL A 310 18.44 -3.08 9.83
N ALA A 311 19.63 -3.53 10.23
CA ALA A 311 20.88 -2.86 9.93
C ALA A 311 21.16 -2.83 8.42
N ALA A 312 20.99 -3.95 7.73
CA ALA A 312 21.14 -4.02 6.27
C ALA A 312 20.15 -3.06 5.59
N THR A 313 18.87 -3.09 5.98
CA THR A 313 17.84 -2.19 5.43
C THR A 313 18.21 -0.72 5.65
N ALA A 314 18.70 -0.35 6.82
CA ALA A 314 19.15 1.01 7.10
C ALA A 314 20.32 1.43 6.19
N LEU A 315 21.28 0.53 5.95
CA LEU A 315 22.45 0.78 5.12
C LEU A 315 22.13 0.88 3.62
N THR A 316 21.26 0.02 3.12
CA THR A 316 21.01 -0.14 1.68
C THR A 316 19.78 0.62 1.19
N LEU A 317 18.74 0.71 2.02
CA LEU A 317 17.47 1.36 1.70
C LEU A 317 17.27 2.71 2.42
N GLY A 318 18.23 3.16 3.23
CA GLY A 318 18.14 4.41 3.98
C GLY A 318 17.80 5.63 3.13
N LEU A 319 18.38 5.74 1.92
CA LEU A 319 18.06 6.84 0.99
C LEU A 319 16.61 6.82 0.49
N PHE A 320 16.02 5.64 0.31
CA PHE A 320 14.61 5.49 -0.07
C PHE A 320 13.70 5.90 1.08
N TYR A 321 14.05 5.59 2.33
CA TYR A 321 13.33 6.08 3.51
C TYR A 321 13.46 7.59 3.69
N VAL A 322 14.62 8.18 3.39
CA VAL A 322 14.78 9.65 3.38
C VAL A 322 13.91 10.28 2.30
N ALA A 323 13.88 9.70 1.08
CA ALA A 323 13.00 10.15 0.01
C ALA A 323 11.52 10.04 0.40
N LEU A 324 11.11 8.92 0.99
CA LEU A 324 9.76 8.73 1.52
C LEU A 324 9.42 9.78 2.59
N GLY A 325 10.31 10.02 3.55
CA GLY A 325 10.16 11.05 4.57
C GLY A 325 9.96 12.45 3.98
N HIS A 326 10.75 12.80 2.96
CA HIS A 326 10.61 14.05 2.22
C HIS A 326 9.26 14.16 1.49
N LEU A 327 8.80 13.09 0.85
CA LEU A 327 7.48 13.06 0.19
C LEU A 327 6.35 13.22 1.21
N LEU A 328 6.41 12.51 2.34
CA LEU A 328 5.43 12.60 3.43
C LEU A 328 5.39 14.00 4.06
N GLU A 329 6.54 14.64 4.22
CA GLU A 329 6.62 16.01 4.70
C GLU A 329 6.03 16.99 3.69
N ARG A 330 6.46 16.90 2.42
CA ARG A 330 6.01 17.79 1.35
C ARG A 330 4.50 17.69 1.14
N SER A 331 3.96 16.48 1.02
CA SER A 331 2.52 16.26 0.88
C SER A 331 1.77 16.79 2.11
N GLY A 332 2.31 16.55 3.31
CA GLY A 332 1.73 17.04 4.55
C GLY A 332 1.70 18.57 4.65
N ARG A 333 2.72 19.29 4.16
CA ARG A 333 2.71 20.76 4.08
C ARG A 333 1.71 21.25 3.04
N TRP A 334 1.59 20.55 1.91
CA TRP A 334 0.64 20.88 0.85
C TRP A 334 -0.80 20.75 1.34
N GLU A 335 -1.17 19.66 2.00
CA GLU A 335 -2.51 19.48 2.60
C GLU A 335 -2.86 20.62 3.55
N GLN A 336 -1.93 21.01 4.43
CA GLN A 336 -2.16 22.12 5.36
C GLN A 336 -2.36 23.44 4.63
N ALA A 337 -1.58 23.70 3.57
CA ALA A 337 -1.72 24.91 2.78
C ALA A 337 -3.09 24.95 2.10
N VAL A 338 -3.54 23.84 1.52
CA VAL A 338 -4.88 23.69 0.93
C VAL A 338 -5.96 23.96 1.97
N ILE A 339 -5.92 23.26 3.10
CA ILE A 339 -6.91 23.39 4.18
C ILE A 339 -6.96 24.84 4.70
N ARG A 340 -5.81 25.47 4.97
CA ARG A 340 -5.76 26.85 5.47
C ARG A 340 -6.32 27.86 4.47
N THR A 341 -6.00 27.69 3.19
CA THR A 341 -6.42 28.61 2.13
C THR A 341 -7.91 28.48 1.86
N GLU A 342 -8.40 27.26 1.70
CA GLU A 342 -9.78 27.00 1.30
C GLU A 342 -10.80 27.27 2.41
N LEU A 343 -10.39 27.11 3.67
CA LEU A 343 -11.23 27.36 4.84
C LEU A 343 -11.19 28.82 5.32
N ALA A 344 -10.28 29.66 4.83
CA ALA A 344 -10.23 31.08 5.19
C ALA A 344 -11.56 31.80 4.89
N GLY A 345 -12.16 31.51 3.72
CA GLY A 345 -13.45 32.07 3.30
C GLY A 345 -14.68 31.41 3.94
N GLU A 346 -14.48 30.41 4.80
CA GLU A 346 -15.53 29.71 5.56
C GLU A 346 -15.62 30.20 7.02
N VAL A 347 -14.69 31.04 7.46
CA VAL A 347 -14.72 31.66 8.78
C VAL A 347 -15.97 32.54 8.91
N GLY A 348 -16.76 32.31 9.95
CA GLY A 348 -18.05 32.96 10.17
C GLY A 348 -19.24 32.32 9.43
N LYS A 349 -18.99 31.37 8.51
CA LYS A 349 -20.03 30.59 7.83
C LYS A 349 -20.23 29.24 8.51
N VAL A 350 -19.21 28.37 8.39
CA VAL A 350 -19.22 27.00 8.93
C VAL A 350 -18.02 26.71 9.84
N ILE A 351 -17.05 27.63 9.91
CA ILE A 351 -15.87 27.57 10.77
C ILE A 351 -15.83 28.78 11.70
N THR A 352 -15.47 28.59 12.97
CA THR A 352 -15.32 29.69 13.92
C THR A 352 -13.92 30.32 13.85
N ALA A 353 -13.78 31.56 14.30
CA ALA A 353 -12.47 32.23 14.36
C ALA A 353 -11.48 31.47 15.28
N ASP A 354 -11.98 30.85 16.35
CA ASP A 354 -11.16 30.03 17.25
C ASP A 354 -10.65 28.75 16.57
N GLU A 355 -11.51 28.05 15.84
CA GLU A 355 -11.13 26.86 15.08
C GLU A 355 -10.11 27.20 13.98
N TYR A 356 -10.31 28.33 13.29
CA TYR A 356 -9.35 28.77 12.28
C TYR A 356 -7.99 29.10 12.90
N ARG A 357 -7.96 29.69 14.11
CA ARG A 357 -6.70 29.90 14.84
C ARG A 357 -6.01 28.58 15.22
N ILE A 358 -6.78 27.59 15.67
CA ILE A 358 -6.26 26.24 15.98
C ILE A 358 -5.68 25.59 14.70
N LEU A 359 -6.38 25.74 13.57
CA LEU A 359 -5.92 25.25 12.26
C LEU A 359 -4.60 25.92 11.83
N LEU A 360 -4.44 27.23 12.05
CA LEU A 360 -3.19 27.93 11.74
C LEU A 360 -2.02 27.46 12.63
N ALA A 361 -2.31 27.06 13.87
CA ALA A 361 -1.33 26.50 14.79
C ALA A 361 -1.04 25.00 14.58
N GLU A 362 -1.76 24.33 13.68
CA GLU A 362 -1.59 22.89 13.42
C GLU A 362 -0.18 22.61 12.85
N GLY A 363 0.59 21.78 13.56
CA GLY A 363 1.90 21.32 13.14
C GLY A 363 1.83 20.15 12.15
N LEU A 364 3.00 19.76 11.63
CA LEU A 364 3.10 18.71 10.63
C LEU A 364 2.49 17.39 11.07
N PHE A 365 2.60 17.02 12.35
CA PHE A 365 2.15 15.73 12.90
C PHE A 365 1.04 15.85 13.96
N SER A 366 0.48 17.04 14.17
CA SER A 366 -0.59 17.22 15.13
C SER A 366 -1.96 16.83 14.56
N LEU A 367 -2.89 16.55 15.47
CA LEU A 367 -4.32 16.40 15.19
C LEU A 367 -5.04 17.58 15.83
N ARG A 368 -5.64 18.45 15.02
CA ARG A 368 -6.50 19.50 15.57
C ARG A 368 -7.85 18.94 16.04
N SER A 369 -8.50 19.68 16.92
CA SER A 369 -9.85 19.39 17.41
C SER A 369 -10.74 20.62 17.27
N ALA A 370 -12.03 20.40 17.00
CA ALA A 370 -13.05 21.42 17.20
C ALA A 370 -13.32 21.55 18.72
N PRO A 371 -13.09 22.72 19.33
CA PRO A 371 -13.25 22.91 20.77
C PRO A 371 -14.74 22.86 21.16
N ASN A 372 -15.02 22.54 22.43
CA ASN A 372 -16.37 22.50 23.00
C ASN A 372 -17.30 21.40 22.44
N TYR A 373 -16.74 20.36 21.82
CA TYR A 373 -17.47 19.19 21.36
C TYR A 373 -16.85 17.90 21.93
N PRO A 374 -17.66 16.85 22.21
CA PRO A 374 -17.14 15.53 22.53
C PRO A 374 -16.18 15.02 21.44
N ALA A 375 -15.17 14.23 21.81
CA ALA A 375 -14.08 13.82 20.91
C ALA A 375 -14.54 13.14 19.60
N ARG A 376 -15.68 12.43 19.61
CA ARG A 376 -16.27 11.83 18.39
C ARG A 376 -16.81 12.90 17.45
N ILE A 377 -17.57 13.86 17.96
CA ILE A 377 -18.19 14.94 17.18
C ILE A 377 -17.13 15.92 16.71
N SER A 378 -16.16 16.24 17.57
CA SER A 378 -15.01 17.05 17.24
C SER A 378 -14.24 16.49 16.02
N ARG A 379 -13.97 15.18 16.01
CA ARG A 379 -13.36 14.49 14.86
C ARG A 379 -14.23 14.54 13.60
N ALA A 380 -15.53 14.32 13.73
CA ALA A 380 -16.45 14.38 12.60
C ALA A 380 -16.49 15.78 11.95
N ILE A 381 -16.51 16.84 12.78
CA ILE A 381 -16.43 18.24 12.32
C ILE A 381 -15.10 18.49 11.61
N VAL A 382 -13.96 18.12 12.21
CA VAL A 382 -12.63 18.34 11.62
C VAL A 382 -12.47 17.60 10.29
N ASN A 383 -12.93 16.36 10.19
CA ASN A 383 -12.91 15.61 8.94
C ASN A 383 -13.77 16.30 7.88
N ALA A 384 -15.02 16.67 8.20
CA ALA A 384 -15.89 17.35 7.24
C ALA A 384 -15.34 18.72 6.79
N GLN A 385 -14.60 19.43 7.66
CA GLN A 385 -13.88 20.65 7.29
C GLN A 385 -12.73 20.37 6.31
N ASN A 386 -11.97 19.28 6.50
CA ASN A 386 -10.91 18.91 5.56
C ASN A 386 -11.49 18.52 4.20
N GLU A 387 -12.53 17.67 4.20
CA GLU A 387 -13.25 17.27 2.99
C GLU A 387 -13.81 18.48 2.21
N LEU A 388 -14.40 19.44 2.93
CA LEU A 388 -14.83 20.70 2.35
C LEU A 388 -13.65 21.43 1.67
N ALA A 389 -12.51 21.51 2.33
CA ALA A 389 -11.33 22.20 1.81
C ALA A 389 -10.78 21.51 0.54
N PHE A 390 -10.55 20.21 0.59
CA PHE A 390 -10.04 19.45 -0.56
C PHE A 390 -11.01 19.49 -1.73
N ARG A 391 -12.32 19.38 -1.48
CA ARG A 391 -13.34 19.53 -2.54
C ARG A 391 -13.29 20.90 -3.19
N LYS A 392 -13.22 21.98 -2.41
CA LYS A 392 -13.14 23.34 -2.95
C LYS A 392 -11.87 23.54 -3.78
N TRP A 393 -10.73 23.05 -3.28
CA TRP A 393 -9.48 23.09 -4.02
C TRP A 393 -9.59 22.33 -5.35
N ARG A 394 -10.14 21.12 -5.34
CA ARG A 394 -10.30 20.30 -6.56
C ARG A 394 -11.17 21.00 -7.60
N VAL A 395 -12.31 21.54 -7.19
CA VAL A 395 -13.21 22.28 -8.11
C VAL A 395 -12.47 23.45 -8.75
N ARG A 396 -11.70 24.24 -7.99
CA ARG A 396 -10.86 25.32 -8.55
C ARG A 396 -9.76 24.79 -9.44
N PHE A 397 -9.11 23.70 -9.04
CA PHE A 397 -8.05 23.09 -9.82
C PHE A 397 -8.58 22.64 -11.18
N GLU A 398 -9.80 22.11 -11.25
CA GLU A 398 -10.47 21.73 -12.50
C GLU A 398 -11.03 22.93 -13.30
N GLY A 399 -10.93 24.15 -12.77
CA GLY A 399 -11.39 25.38 -13.41
C GLY A 399 -12.87 25.72 -13.15
N GLY A 400 -13.51 25.04 -12.19
CA GLY A 400 -14.88 25.32 -11.75
C GLY A 400 -14.98 26.33 -10.62
N ASP A 401 -16.22 26.69 -10.27
CA ASP A 401 -16.55 27.55 -9.12
C ASP A 401 -17.02 26.70 -7.92
N PRO A 402 -16.29 26.68 -6.80
CA PRO A 402 -16.69 25.94 -5.61
C PRO A 402 -18.02 26.39 -5.01
N GLU A 403 -18.43 27.65 -5.19
CA GLU A 403 -19.69 28.14 -4.63
C GLU A 403 -20.92 27.57 -5.37
N ALA A 404 -20.73 27.12 -6.61
CA ALA A 404 -21.77 26.46 -7.42
C ALA A 404 -21.76 24.91 -7.26
N ASP A 405 -20.80 24.34 -6.53
CA ASP A 405 -20.64 22.89 -6.41
C ASP A 405 -21.57 22.29 -5.33
N ALA A 406 -22.42 21.35 -5.72
CA ALA A 406 -23.38 20.73 -4.82
C ALA A 406 -22.72 19.91 -3.68
N ILE A 407 -21.51 19.41 -3.88
CA ILE A 407 -20.80 18.62 -2.86
C ILE A 407 -20.16 19.56 -1.84
N VAL A 408 -19.63 20.71 -2.26
CA VAL A 408 -19.21 21.79 -1.35
C VAL A 408 -20.39 22.21 -0.45
N ALA A 409 -21.58 22.42 -1.04
CA ALA A 409 -22.79 22.73 -0.27
C ALA A 409 -23.14 21.61 0.74
N GLY A 410 -23.12 20.35 0.30
CA GLY A 410 -23.38 19.20 1.18
C GLY A 410 -22.39 19.08 2.35
N TRP A 411 -21.10 19.40 2.15
CA TRP A 411 -20.13 19.42 3.25
C TRP A 411 -20.39 20.54 4.26
N ARG A 412 -20.84 21.71 3.80
CA ARG A 412 -21.26 22.80 4.70
C ARG A 412 -22.46 22.39 5.55
N GLU A 413 -23.43 21.71 4.95
CA GLU A 413 -24.61 21.16 5.65
C GLU A 413 -24.22 20.13 6.71
N ASP A 414 -23.31 19.20 6.38
CA ASP A 414 -22.83 18.19 7.33
C ASP A 414 -22.12 18.81 8.53
N ILE A 415 -21.26 19.81 8.30
CA ILE A 415 -20.60 20.55 9.40
C ILE A 415 -21.67 21.18 10.31
N ALA A 416 -22.70 21.79 9.73
CA ALA A 416 -23.81 22.36 10.51
C ALA A 416 -24.58 21.30 11.31
N ALA A 417 -24.85 20.14 10.69
CA ALA A 417 -25.55 19.02 11.33
C ALA A 417 -24.75 18.43 12.51
N TRP A 418 -23.44 18.19 12.33
CA TRP A 418 -22.58 17.69 13.41
C TRP A 418 -22.51 18.65 14.59
N ARG A 419 -22.45 19.97 14.32
CA ARG A 419 -22.49 20.99 15.36
C ARG A 419 -23.82 21.00 16.11
N ALA A 420 -24.94 20.85 15.41
CA ALA A 420 -26.27 20.76 16.03
C ALA A 420 -26.37 19.52 16.94
N ALA A 421 -25.92 18.35 16.46
CA ALA A 421 -25.87 17.13 17.25
C ALA A 421 -24.99 17.26 18.50
N GLY A 422 -23.86 17.97 18.39
CA GLY A 422 -22.95 18.19 19.50
C GLY A 422 -23.47 19.13 20.58
N ARG A 423 -24.27 20.13 20.21
CA ARG A 423 -24.92 21.04 21.17
C ARG A 423 -26.10 20.41 21.91
N GLY A 424 -26.74 19.39 21.34
CA GLY A 424 -27.82 18.64 22.01
C GLY A 424 -27.33 17.54 22.94
N ALA A 425 -26.03 17.23 22.93
CA ALA A 425 -25.40 16.19 23.74
C ALA A 425 -24.54 16.75 24.90
N ALA A 426 -24.39 18.07 24.96
CA ALA A 426 -23.79 18.83 26.07
C ALA A 426 -24.91 19.43 26.92
#